data_AF-A0A924BXB6-F1
#
_entry.id   AF-A0A924BXB6-F1
#
_cell.length_a   1.000
_cell.length_b   1.000
_cell.length_c   1.000
_cell.angle_alpha   90.00
_cell.angle_beta   90.00
_cell.angle_gamma   90.00
#
_symmetry.space_group_name_H-M   'P 1'
#
loop_
_entity.id
_entity.type
_entity.pdbx_description
1 polymer ?
#
loop_
_entity_poly.entity_id
_entity_poly.type
_entity_poly.pdbx_seq_one_letter_code
_entity_poly.pdbx_strand_id
1 'polypeptide(L)'
;MYFFFTNQIITAQTRDITTGVPFLLVAADARSAGLGDQGVATSADGFSQQWNPAKYAFSNEKQGFALSYTPYLTSLVNDISLGQVNYFNRLDERNAFSG
;
A
#
# COMPACT_ATOMS: atom_id res chain seq x y z
N MET A 1 -58.27 23.00 -4.08
CA MET A 1 -57.04 22.92 -3.28
C MET A 1 -56.15 21.86 -3.92
N TYR A 2 -55.07 22.23 -4.60
CA TYR A 2 -54.07 21.29 -5.13
C TYR A 2 -52.76 21.52 -4.39
N PHE A 3 -52.24 20.48 -3.76
CA PHE A 3 -50.99 20.50 -3.01
C PHE A 3 -49.86 20.06 -3.93
N PHE A 4 -48.87 20.93 -4.18
CA PHE A 4 -47.68 20.62 -4.97
C PHE A 4 -46.54 20.18 -4.05
N PHE A 5 -46.05 18.95 -4.24
CA PHE A 5 -44.82 18.47 -3.61
C PHE A 5 -43.61 18.79 -4.49
N THR A 6 -42.62 19.50 -3.94
CA THR A 6 -41.31 19.71 -4.60
C THR A 6 -40.38 18.56 -4.21
N ASN A 7 -39.83 17.83 -5.17
CA ASN A 7 -38.75 16.86 -4.93
C ASN A 7 -37.41 17.61 -4.91
N GLN A 8 -36.79 17.73 -3.74
CA GLN A 8 -35.43 18.25 -3.60
C GLN A 8 -34.44 17.10 -3.86
N ILE A 9 -33.63 17.20 -4.92
CA ILE A 9 -32.53 16.26 -5.16
C ILE A 9 -31.33 16.74 -4.34
N ILE A 10 -30.96 15.97 -3.31
CA ILE A 10 -29.73 16.18 -2.55
C ILE A 10 -28.57 15.56 -3.35
N THR A 11 -27.75 16.38 -3.99
CA THR A 11 -26.49 15.93 -4.60
C THR A 11 -25.43 15.83 -3.51
N ALA A 12 -24.88 14.62 -3.30
CA ALA A 12 -23.76 14.42 -2.40
C ALA A 12 -22.53 15.21 -2.90
N GLN A 13 -21.93 16.02 -2.02
CA GLN A 13 -20.76 16.82 -2.36
C GLN A 13 -19.51 15.93 -2.27
N THR A 14 -18.97 15.48 -3.42
CA THR A 14 -17.72 14.71 -3.47
C THR A 14 -16.53 15.61 -3.14
N ARG A 15 -15.81 15.31 -2.06
CA ARG A 15 -14.60 16.04 -1.64
C ARG A 15 -13.44 15.05 -1.51
N ASP A 16 -12.75 14.82 -2.61
CA ASP A 16 -11.60 13.93 -2.64
C ASP A 16 -10.39 14.61 -1.97
N ILE A 17 -9.65 13.85 -1.16
CA ILE A 17 -8.41 14.34 -0.56
C ILE A 17 -7.27 14.11 -1.56
N THR A 18 -6.65 15.20 -2.00
CA THR A 18 -5.47 15.14 -2.87
C THR A 18 -4.23 14.97 -2.00
N THR A 19 -3.54 13.85 -2.15
CA THR A 19 -2.23 13.61 -1.53
C THR A 19 -1.14 14.08 -2.49
N GLY A 20 -0.03 14.64 -1.96
CA GLY A 20 1.05 15.14 -2.81
C GLY A 20 1.79 14.02 -3.55
N VAL A 21 1.79 12.81 -3.00
CA VAL A 21 2.56 11.66 -3.49
C VAL A 21 1.67 10.40 -3.50
N PRO A 22 0.73 10.29 -4.45
CA PRO A 22 -0.31 9.25 -4.41
C PRO A 22 0.23 7.83 -4.63
N PHE A 23 1.39 7.67 -5.30
CA PHE A 23 1.96 6.35 -5.58
C PHE A 23 2.43 5.60 -4.32
N LEU A 24 2.68 6.29 -3.19
CA LEU A 24 3.03 5.64 -1.92
C LEU A 24 1.87 4.83 -1.33
N LEU A 25 0.64 5.17 -1.72
CA LEU A 25 -0.56 4.46 -1.29
C LEU A 25 -0.80 3.17 -2.10
N VAL A 26 -0.11 3.01 -3.23
CA VAL A 26 -0.27 1.82 -4.09
C VAL A 26 0.61 0.70 -3.54
N ALA A 27 0.02 -0.47 -3.27
CA ALA A 27 0.77 -1.64 -2.84
C ALA A 27 1.80 -2.04 -3.91
N ALA A 28 3.07 -1.99 -3.55
CA ALA A 28 4.14 -2.38 -4.46
C ALA A 28 4.44 -3.88 -4.40
N ASP A 29 3.76 -4.67 -3.55
CA ASP A 29 3.97 -6.10 -3.36
C ASP A 29 2.74 -6.95 -3.69
N ALA A 30 2.95 -8.12 -4.31
CA ALA A 30 1.87 -9.00 -4.72
C ALA A 30 1.10 -9.64 -3.55
N ARG A 31 1.75 -9.84 -2.40
CA ARG A 31 1.14 -10.52 -1.25
C ARG A 31 0.09 -9.62 -0.59
N SER A 32 0.46 -8.40 -0.23
CA SER A 32 -0.44 -7.46 0.42
C SER A 32 -1.48 -6.92 -0.56
N ALA A 33 -1.11 -6.71 -1.83
CA ALA A 33 -2.08 -6.39 -2.88
C ALA A 33 -3.14 -7.50 -3.05
N GLY A 34 -2.73 -8.78 -3.06
CA GLY A 34 -3.63 -9.92 -3.13
C GLY A 34 -4.54 -10.09 -1.90
N LEU A 35 -4.14 -9.53 -0.75
CA LEU A 35 -4.94 -9.48 0.48
C LEU A 35 -5.86 -8.24 0.56
N GLY A 36 -5.96 -7.47 -0.52
CA GLY A 36 -6.75 -6.24 -0.56
C GLY A 36 -6.06 -5.08 0.16
N ASP A 37 -4.79 -4.84 -0.18
CA ASP A 37 -3.94 -3.80 0.39
C ASP A 37 -3.81 -3.90 1.92
N GLN A 38 -3.63 -5.15 2.39
CA GLN A 38 -3.45 -5.45 3.81
C GLN A 38 -2.07 -6.06 4.08
N GLY A 39 -1.22 -5.30 4.79
CA GLY A 39 0.11 -5.77 5.20
C GLY A 39 0.53 -5.40 6.64
N VAL A 40 -0.29 -4.67 7.40
CA VAL A 40 0.12 -4.12 8.72
C VAL A 40 0.27 -5.20 9.80
N ALA A 41 -0.62 -6.19 9.81
CA ALA A 41 -0.69 -7.27 10.81
C ALA A 41 -0.36 -8.67 10.24
N THR A 42 0.26 -8.73 9.06
CA THR A 42 0.73 -9.98 8.45
C THR A 42 2.05 -10.43 9.08
N SER A 43 2.46 -11.68 8.83
CA SER A 43 3.80 -12.13 9.23
C SER A 43 4.89 -11.28 8.58
N ALA A 44 6.04 -11.15 9.26
CA ALA A 44 7.20 -10.43 8.75
C ALA A 44 7.66 -11.01 7.41
N ASP A 45 7.87 -10.13 6.44
CA ASP A 45 8.34 -10.46 5.08
C ASP A 45 9.18 -9.30 4.52
N GLY A 46 9.83 -9.52 3.39
CA GLY A 46 10.66 -8.49 2.77
C GLY A 46 9.89 -7.24 2.34
N PHE A 47 8.57 -7.28 2.21
CA PHE A 47 7.73 -6.14 1.82
C PHE A 47 7.16 -5.34 3.01
N SER A 48 7.50 -5.76 4.23
CA SER A 48 7.05 -5.14 5.47
C SER A 48 7.47 -3.67 5.60
N GLN A 49 8.47 -3.21 4.85
CA GLN A 49 8.92 -1.81 4.84
C GLN A 49 7.80 -0.82 4.46
N GLN A 50 6.93 -1.17 3.51
CA GLN A 50 5.82 -0.30 3.09
C GLN A 50 4.68 -0.28 4.11
N TRP A 51 4.45 -1.39 4.80
CA TRP A 51 3.27 -1.60 5.63
C TRP A 51 3.51 -1.40 7.13
N ASN A 52 4.53 -2.05 7.67
CA ASN A 52 4.91 -1.99 9.07
C ASN A 52 6.36 -2.49 9.26
N PRO A 53 7.36 -1.58 9.28
CA PRO A 53 8.76 -1.92 9.47
C PRO A 53 9.06 -2.56 10.83
N ALA A 54 8.22 -2.35 11.86
CA ALA A 54 8.44 -2.95 13.18
C ALA A 54 8.36 -4.48 13.14
N LYS A 55 7.71 -5.06 12.13
CA LYS A 55 7.65 -6.51 11.93
C LYS A 55 9.02 -7.14 11.70
N TYR A 56 10.02 -6.40 11.19
CA TYR A 56 11.36 -6.96 10.93
C TYR A 56 12.07 -7.44 12.21
N ALA A 57 11.79 -6.82 13.36
CA ALA A 57 12.30 -7.29 14.65
C ALA A 57 11.75 -8.68 15.04
N PHE A 58 10.57 -9.03 14.55
CA PHE A 58 9.89 -10.32 14.79
C PHE A 58 10.08 -11.33 13.64
N SER A 59 10.95 -11.03 12.67
CA SER A 59 11.25 -11.94 11.58
C SER A 59 12.02 -13.17 12.08
N ASN A 60 11.61 -14.37 11.66
CA ASN A 60 12.37 -15.58 11.96
C ASN A 60 13.75 -15.56 11.27
N GLU A 61 13.82 -14.95 10.10
CA GLU A 61 15.04 -14.85 9.29
C GLU A 61 15.96 -13.71 9.75
N LYS A 62 17.27 -13.95 9.74
CA LYS A 62 18.27 -12.91 10.08
C LYS A 62 18.41 -11.84 9.01
N GLN A 63 18.19 -12.16 7.75
CA GLN A 63 18.29 -11.20 6.66
C GLN A 63 17.37 -11.62 5.53
N GLY A 64 16.93 -10.65 4.73
CA GLY A 64 16.13 -10.93 3.56
C GLY A 64 16.16 -9.78 2.57
N PHE A 65 15.92 -10.13 1.32
CA PHE A 65 15.85 -9.22 0.20
C PHE A 65 14.54 -9.45 -0.54
N ALA A 66 13.89 -8.38 -0.96
CA ALA A 66 12.66 -8.43 -1.73
C ALA A 66 12.72 -7.45 -2.90
N LEU A 67 12.22 -7.92 -4.04
CA LEU A 67 12.11 -7.18 -5.28
C LEU A 67 10.71 -7.40 -5.84
N SER A 68 10.04 -6.32 -6.22
CA SER A 68 8.76 -6.38 -6.91
C SER A 68 8.68 -5.34 -8.02
N TYR A 69 7.88 -5.69 -9.04
CA TYR A 69 7.66 -4.88 -10.22
C TYR A 69 6.20 -5.01 -10.63
N THR A 70 5.47 -3.90 -10.58
CA THR A 70 4.06 -3.81 -10.92
C THR A 70 3.88 -2.84 -12.08
N PRO A 71 3.48 -3.31 -13.28
CA PRO A 71 3.15 -2.42 -14.39
C PRO A 71 1.85 -1.66 -14.09
N TYR A 72 1.84 -0.33 -14.25
CA TYR A 72 0.69 0.52 -13.92
C TYR A 72 0.16 1.25 -15.17
N LEU A 73 -1.12 1.06 -15.51
CA LEU A 73 -1.82 1.76 -16.61
C LEU A 73 -1.23 1.56 -18.03
N THR A 74 -1.00 0.31 -18.46
CA THR A 74 -0.53 -0.01 -19.82
C THR A 74 -1.42 0.51 -20.97
N SER A 75 -2.68 0.85 -20.70
CA SER A 75 -3.64 1.32 -21.70
C SER A 75 -3.73 2.85 -21.85
N LEU A 76 -3.12 3.64 -20.94
CA LEU A 76 -3.15 5.11 -20.97
C LEU A 76 -1.76 5.72 -21.22
N VAL A 77 -0.69 5.11 -20.70
CA VAL A 77 0.71 5.50 -20.95
C VAL A 77 1.59 4.25 -20.87
N ASN A 78 2.45 3.99 -21.87
CA ASN A 78 3.19 2.72 -21.99
C ASN A 78 4.35 2.52 -20.99
N ASP A 79 4.77 3.57 -20.27
CA ASP A 79 6.09 3.61 -19.64
C ASP A 79 6.08 3.85 -18.12
N ILE A 80 4.97 3.55 -17.43
CA ILE A 80 4.89 3.73 -15.97
C ILE A 80 4.85 2.38 -15.27
N SER A 81 5.82 2.17 -14.39
CA SER A 81 5.93 0.97 -13.56
C SER A 81 6.26 1.33 -12.13
N LEU A 82 5.70 0.60 -11.18
CA LEU A 82 6.03 0.69 -9.77
C LEU A 82 7.02 -0.43 -9.43
N GLY A 83 8.26 -0.05 -9.12
CA GLY A 83 9.28 -0.96 -8.62
C GLY A 83 9.52 -0.74 -7.14
N GLN A 84 9.68 -1.82 -6.38
CA GLN A 84 10.09 -1.75 -4.98
C GLN A 84 11.24 -2.73 -4.75
N VAL A 85 12.25 -2.24 -4.06
CA VAL A 85 13.42 -2.99 -3.60
C VAL A 85 13.51 -2.77 -2.11
N ASN A 86 13.55 -3.84 -1.33
CA ASN A 86 13.78 -3.76 0.09
C ASN A 86 14.83 -4.78 0.53
N TYR A 87 15.61 -4.39 1.52
CA TYR A 87 16.54 -5.25 2.23
C TYR A 87 16.32 -5.07 3.73
N PHE A 88 16.29 -6.17 4.46
CA PHE A 88 16.26 -6.13 5.91
C PHE A 88 17.30 -7.06 6.51
N ASN A 89 17.81 -6.66 7.67
CA ASN A 89 18.77 -7.40 8.47
C ASN A 89 18.39 -7.28 9.95
N ARG A 90 17.99 -8.40 10.53
CA ARG A 90 17.74 -8.54 11.96
C ARG A 90 19.06 -8.75 12.69
N LEU A 91 19.48 -7.70 13.39
CA LEU A 91 20.73 -7.64 14.14
C LEU A 91 20.67 -8.51 15.40
N ASP A 92 19.56 -8.38 16.16
CA ASP A 92 19.32 -9.10 17.41
C ASP A 92 17.90 -9.68 17.46
N GLU A 93 17.53 -10.36 18.56
CA GLU A 93 16.15 -10.82 18.80
C GLU A 93 15.11 -9.71 18.92
N ARG A 94 15.54 -8.45 19.06
CA ARG A 94 14.66 -7.29 19.24
C ARG A 94 14.94 -6.13 18.29
N ASN A 95 16.04 -6.20 17.53
CA ASN A 95 16.53 -5.08 16.71
C ASN A 95 16.67 -5.55 15.27
N ALA A 96 16.16 -4.74 14.33
CA ALA A 96 16.36 -4.95 12.91
C ALA A 96 16.62 -3.62 12.21
N PHE A 97 17.47 -3.67 11.20
CA PHE A 97 17.71 -2.62 10.24
C PHE A 97 17.01 -2.98 8.94
N SER A 98 16.39 -2.00 8.28
CA SER A 98 15.73 -2.21 6.99
C SER A 98 15.80 -0.95 6.13
N GLY A 99 15.79 -1.13 4.82
CA GLY A 99 15.85 -0.07 3.82
C GLY A 99 15.42 -0.53 2.43
#